data_AF-A0A0C2JGD0-F1
#
_entry.id   AF-A0A0C2JGD0-F1
#
_cell.length_a   1.000
_cell.length_b   1.000
_cell.length_c   1.000
_cell.angle_alpha   90.00
_cell.angle_beta   90.00
_cell.angle_gamma   90.00
#
_symmetry.space_group_name_H-M   'P 1'
#
loop_
_entity.id
_entity.type
_entity.pdbx_description
1 polymer ?
#
loop_
_entity_poly.entity_id
_entity_poly.type
_entity_poly.pdbx_seq_one_letter_code
_entity_poly.pdbx_strand_id
1 'polypeptide(L)'
;MVPDILNQTLYVSKDGGKSFSLWKPMHDGKTIFVDQFITIKDVLFGESSFDRLFFYADNELNIFSIQKYEINGLLVPSDFYPSYIIKLVPKFYRVQISVDPILFWIWLVQFIAAGFCGGFS
;
A
#
# COMPACT_ATOMS: atom_id res chain seq x y z
N MET A 1 -0.27 -0.93 -20.82
CA MET A 1 0.67 -1.76 -21.60
C MET A 1 1.84 -2.05 -20.68
N VAL A 2 1.92 -3.26 -20.15
CA VAL A 2 3.02 -3.64 -19.24
C VAL A 2 4.21 -3.99 -20.13
N PRO A 3 5.38 -3.36 -19.96
CA PRO A 3 6.54 -3.74 -20.75
C PRO A 3 6.91 -5.18 -20.39
N ASP A 4 7.03 -6.01 -21.43
CA ASP A 4 7.45 -7.41 -21.45
C ASP A 4 8.93 -7.61 -21.03
N ILE A 5 9.46 -6.73 -20.18
CA ILE A 5 10.90 -6.47 -20.00
C ILE A 5 11.39 -6.75 -18.57
N LEU A 6 10.50 -6.99 -17.61
CA LEU A 6 10.92 -7.28 -16.22
C LEU A 6 11.24 -8.77 -16.02
N ASN A 7 12.31 -9.24 -16.67
CA ASN A 7 12.94 -10.52 -16.34
C ASN A 7 13.73 -10.38 -15.03
N GLN A 8 13.04 -10.50 -13.91
CA GLN A 8 13.71 -10.59 -12.61
C GLN A 8 14.35 -11.97 -12.45
N THR A 9 15.63 -11.99 -12.08
CA THR A 9 16.36 -13.20 -11.74
C THR A 9 16.70 -13.14 -10.25
N LEU A 10 16.15 -14.07 -9.46
CA LEU A 10 16.39 -14.12 -8.01
C LEU A 10 17.35 -15.26 -7.68
N TYR A 11 18.42 -14.93 -6.97
CA TYR A 11 19.36 -15.89 -6.42
C TYR A 11 19.18 -15.94 -4.92
N VAL A 12 18.89 -17.13 -4.38
CA VAL A 12 18.67 -17.32 -2.95
C VAL A 12 19.72 -18.27 -2.40
N SER A 13 20.35 -17.87 -1.30
CA SER A 13 21.23 -18.74 -0.53
C SER A 13 20.50 -19.28 0.70
N LYS A 14 20.66 -20.57 0.94
CA LYS A 14 20.11 -21.28 2.11
C LYS A 14 21.19 -21.69 3.12
N ASP A 15 22.44 -21.34 2.86
CA ASP A 15 23.62 -21.82 3.59
C ASP A 15 24.54 -20.68 4.06
N GLY A 16 23.97 -19.48 4.25
CA GLY A 16 24.71 -18.30 4.70
C GLY A 16 25.60 -17.68 3.63
N GLY A 17 25.22 -17.83 2.35
CA GLY A 17 25.90 -17.22 1.20
C GLY A 17 26.96 -18.11 0.54
N LYS A 18 27.08 -19.39 0.91
CA LYS A 18 28.09 -20.29 0.30
C LYS A 18 27.67 -20.78 -1.07
N SER A 19 26.37 -21.03 -1.26
CA SER A 19 25.77 -21.39 -2.55
C SER A 19 24.51 -20.59 -2.79
N PHE A 20 24.20 -20.38 -4.07
CA PHE A 20 23.02 -19.69 -4.53
C PHE A 20 22.26 -20.58 -5.50
N SER A 21 20.96 -20.72 -5.26
CA SER A 21 20.03 -21.37 -6.18
C SER A 21 19.21 -20.32 -6.90
N LEU A 22 18.98 -20.53 -8.19
CA LEU A 22 18.03 -19.73 -8.95
C LEU A 22 16.62 -20.03 -8.44
N TRP A 23 15.88 -18.99 -8.07
CA TRP A 23 14.49 -19.10 -7.68
C TRP A 23 13.62 -18.21 -8.56
N LYS A 24 12.46 -18.73 -8.94
CA LYS A 24 11.45 -18.01 -9.73
C LYS A 24 10.11 -18.22 -9.02
N PRO A 25 9.71 -17.31 -8.11
CA PRO A 25 8.43 -17.41 -7.44
C PRO A 25 7.32 -17.33 -8.49
N MET A 26 6.41 -18.30 -8.46
CA MET A 26 5.31 -18.43 -9.43
C MET A 26 3.98 -18.58 -8.70
N HIS A 27 2.94 -17.97 -9.26
CA HIS A 27 1.57 -18.12 -8.82
C HIS A 27 0.65 -18.18 -10.05
N ASP A 28 -0.23 -19.18 -10.10
CA ASP A 28 -1.14 -19.41 -11.23
C ASP A 28 -0.43 -19.44 -12.59
N GLY A 29 0.77 -20.03 -12.64
CA GLY A 29 1.59 -20.13 -13.84
C GLY A 29 2.29 -18.83 -14.27
N LYS A 30 2.17 -17.75 -13.50
CA LYS A 30 2.82 -16.46 -13.75
C LYS A 30 3.96 -16.23 -12.76
N THR A 31 5.07 -15.68 -13.24
CA THR A 31 6.16 -15.24 -12.39
C THR A 31 5.72 -14.03 -11.57
N ILE A 32 5.97 -14.06 -10.26
CA ILE A 32 5.76 -12.92 -9.38
C ILE A 32 6.99 -12.02 -9.44
N PHE A 33 6.79 -10.74 -9.73
CA PHE A 33 7.86 -9.75 -9.61
C PHE A 33 7.94 -9.28 -8.16
N VAL A 34 9.05 -9.52 -7.48
CA VAL A 34 9.19 -9.24 -6.05
C VAL A 34 9.99 -7.97 -5.82
N ASP A 35 9.42 -7.02 -5.09
CA ASP A 35 10.07 -5.75 -4.76
C ASP A 35 10.87 -5.86 -3.46
N GLN A 36 10.35 -6.61 -2.49
CA GLN A 36 10.93 -6.71 -1.16
C GLN A 36 10.86 -8.14 -0.61
N PHE A 37 11.94 -8.53 0.09
CA PHE A 37 11.98 -9.72 0.92
C PHE A 37 12.26 -9.36 2.37
N ILE A 38 11.53 -9.98 3.29
CA ILE A 38 11.72 -9.85 4.74
C ILE A 38 11.78 -11.26 5.32
N THR A 39 12.86 -11.57 6.02
CA THR A 39 12.96 -12.86 6.73
C THR A 39 12.22 -12.74 8.05
N ILE A 40 11.26 -13.64 8.28
CA ILE A 40 10.45 -13.70 9.50
C ILE A 40 10.55 -15.12 10.01
N LYS A 41 11.18 -15.34 11.16
CA LYS A 41 11.39 -16.64 11.82
C LYS A 41 10.95 -17.89 11.01
N ASP A 42 11.93 -18.56 10.40
CA ASP A 42 11.78 -19.79 9.60
C ASP A 42 10.97 -19.67 8.29
N VAL A 43 10.47 -18.47 7.96
CA VAL A 43 9.78 -18.18 6.69
C VAL A 43 10.32 -16.92 6.01
N LEU A 44 10.05 -16.82 4.72
CA LEU A 44 10.38 -15.66 3.90
C LEU A 44 9.10 -14.96 3.47
N PHE A 45 8.93 -13.71 3.89
CA PHE A 45 7.90 -12.83 3.38
C PHE A 45 8.40 -12.15 2.11
N GLY A 46 7.61 -12.23 1.04
CA GLY A 46 7.86 -11.53 -0.22
C GLY A 46 6.70 -10.58 -0.54
N GLU A 47 7.02 -9.38 -1.00
CA GLU A 47 6.05 -8.40 -1.44
C GLU A 47 6.24 -8.07 -2.93
N SER A 48 5.13 -8.03 -3.66
CA SER A 48 5.01 -7.49 -5.00
C SER A 48 4.05 -6.31 -5.01
N SER A 49 4.60 -5.09 -5.08
CA SER A 49 3.87 -3.86 -5.32
C SER A 49 3.26 -3.82 -6.72
N PHE A 50 3.93 -4.43 -7.71
CA PHE A 50 3.43 -4.51 -9.08
C PHE A 50 2.12 -5.32 -9.18
N ASP A 51 2.11 -6.54 -8.64
CA ASP A 51 0.94 -7.41 -8.66
C ASP A 51 -0.03 -7.15 -7.48
N ARG A 52 0.36 -6.25 -6.56
CA ARG A 52 -0.33 -5.94 -5.29
C ARG A 52 -0.64 -7.21 -4.51
N LEU A 53 0.39 -8.03 -4.34
CA LEU A 53 0.30 -9.25 -3.56
C LEU A 53 1.49 -9.38 -2.63
N PHE A 54 1.30 -10.14 -1.57
CA PHE A 54 2.37 -10.62 -0.72
C PHE A 54 2.23 -12.13 -0.55
N PHE A 55 3.33 -12.77 -0.21
CA PHE A 55 3.37 -14.20 -0.04
C PHE A 55 4.35 -14.62 1.04
N TYR A 56 4.17 -15.85 1.50
CA TYR A 56 5.10 -16.51 2.40
C TYR A 56 5.66 -17.75 1.73
N ALA A 57 6.98 -17.91 1.83
CA ALA A 57 7.69 -19.11 1.42
C ALA A 57 8.38 -19.76 2.63
N ASP A 58 8.47 -21.08 2.60
CA ASP A 58 9.22 -21.86 3.57
C ASP A 58 10.74 -21.83 3.28
N ASN A 59 11.52 -22.55 4.08
CA ASN A 59 12.97 -22.69 3.92
C ASN A 59 13.37 -23.46 2.64
N GLU A 60 12.44 -24.17 2.02
CA GLU A 60 12.61 -24.88 0.76
C GLU A 60 12.25 -24.02 -0.45
N LEU A 61 11.80 -22.77 -0.20
CA LEU A 61 11.33 -21.79 -1.19
C LEU A 61 10.01 -22.18 -1.85
N ASN A 62 9.22 -23.02 -1.18
CA ASN A 62 7.85 -23.31 -1.58
C ASN A 62 6.93 -22.22 -1.03
N ILE A 63 6.16 -21.60 -1.92
CA ILE A 63 5.18 -20.60 -1.53
C ILE A 63 3.94 -21.31 -1.00
N PHE A 64 3.59 -21.07 0.27
CA PHE A 64 2.46 -21.73 0.93
C PHE A 64 1.27 -20.79 1.20
N SER A 65 1.46 -19.48 1.11
CA SER A 65 0.39 -18.50 1.28
C SER A 65 0.62 -17.31 0.35
N ILE A 66 -0.42 -16.89 -0.35
CA ILE A 66 -0.41 -15.75 -1.27
C ILE A 66 -1.70 -14.96 -1.04
N GLN A 67 -1.59 -13.64 -0.91
CA GLN A 67 -2.73 -12.77 -0.68
C GLN A 67 -2.56 -11.46 -1.45
N LYS A 68 -3.67 -10.95 -1.98
CA LYS A 68 -3.71 -9.64 -2.63
C LYS A 68 -4.02 -8.55 -1.61
N TYR A 69 -3.49 -7.35 -1.84
CA TYR A 69 -3.76 -6.19 -1.01
C TYR A 69 -4.29 -5.00 -1.82
N GLU A 70 -4.86 -4.02 -1.11
CA GLU A 70 -5.55 -2.89 -1.71
C GLU A 70 -4.59 -1.86 -2.30
N ILE A 71 -5.07 -1.12 -3.30
CA ILE A 71 -4.37 0.04 -3.85
C ILE A 71 -4.23 1.07 -2.73
N ASN A 72 -3.00 1.40 -2.32
CA ASN A 72 -2.63 2.26 -1.18
C ASN A 72 -2.63 1.61 0.22
N GLY A 73 -2.76 0.29 0.31
CA GLY A 73 -2.50 -0.39 1.58
C GLY A 73 -1.00 -0.48 1.84
N LEU A 74 -0.53 -0.02 3.01
CA LEU A 74 0.81 -0.33 3.50
C LEU A 74 0.73 -1.62 4.32
N LEU A 75 1.60 -2.57 4.00
CA LEU A 75 1.76 -3.82 4.73
C LEU A 75 2.99 -3.73 5.62
N VAL A 76 2.82 -4.09 6.89
CA VAL A 76 3.92 -4.21 7.85
C VAL A 76 3.83 -5.61 8.44
N PRO A 77 4.65 -6.57 7.97
CA PRO A 77 4.69 -7.88 8.58
C PRO A 77 5.30 -7.82 9.99
N SER A 78 4.90 -8.72 10.87
CA SER A 78 5.55 -8.88 12.17
C SER A 78 6.91 -9.56 12.01
N ASP A 79 7.94 -9.02 12.68
CA ASP A 79 9.31 -9.57 12.64
C ASP A 79 9.42 -10.96 13.32
N PHE A 80 8.46 -11.30 14.20
CA PHE A 80 8.54 -12.50 15.04
C PHE A 80 7.57 -13.60 14.66
N TYR A 81 6.36 -13.23 14.25
CA TYR A 81 5.27 -14.17 14.05
C TYR A 81 4.64 -13.96 12.67
N PRO A 82 4.81 -14.90 11.73
CA PRO A 82 4.37 -14.73 10.35
C PRO A 82 2.83 -14.66 10.21
N SER A 83 2.09 -15.10 11.23
CA SER A 83 0.63 -14.98 11.26
C SER A 83 0.11 -13.56 11.45
N TYR A 84 0.95 -12.60 11.85
CA TYR A 84 0.53 -11.22 12.10
C TYR A 84 1.05 -10.29 11.02
N ILE A 85 0.11 -9.61 10.36
CA ILE A 85 0.37 -8.55 9.38
C ILE A 85 -0.45 -7.34 9.79
N ILE A 86 0.20 -6.20 9.92
CA ILE A 86 -0.45 -4.92 10.16
C ILE A 86 -0.72 -4.29 8.80
N LYS A 87 -1.97 -3.92 8.54
CA LYS A 87 -2.40 -3.24 7.31
C LYS A 87 -2.82 -1.82 7.65
N LEU A 88 -2.15 -0.83 7.06
CA LEU A 88 -2.55 0.58 7.15
C LEU A 88 -3.20 0.98 5.83
N VAL A 89 -4.48 1.34 5.88
CA VAL A 89 -5.24 1.82 4.70
C VAL A 89 -5.63 3.26 4.94
N PRO A 90 -5.13 4.22 4.14
CA PRO A 90 -5.55 5.61 4.26
C PRO A 90 -7.02 5.74 3.87
N LYS A 91 -7.85 6.27 4.78
CA LYS A 91 -9.23 6.64 4.49
C LYS A 91 -9.29 8.12 4.15
N PHE A 92 -9.54 8.43 2.88
CA PHE A 92 -9.83 9.80 2.46
C PHE A 92 -11.31 10.09 2.70
N TYR A 93 -11.61 10.89 3.73
CA TYR A 93 -12.95 11.45 3.90
C TYR A 93 -13.09 12.68 3.02
N ARG A 94 -14.01 12.64 2.04
CA ARG A 94 -14.43 13.87 1.36
C ARG A 94 -15.29 14.66 2.32
N VAL A 95 -14.72 15.69 2.95
CA VAL A 95 -15.51 16.69 3.66
C VAL A 95 -16.23 17.51 2.60
N GLN A 96 -17.50 17.20 2.34
CA GLN A 96 -18.37 18.13 1.64
C GLN A 96 -18.78 19.21 2.63
N ILE A 97 -18.16 20.38 2.52
CA ILE A 97 -18.67 21.56 3.23
C ILE A 97 -19.98 21.92 2.56
N SER A 98 -21.09 21.48 3.15
CA SER A 98 -22.42 21.97 2.81
C SER A 98 -22.53 23.37 3.40
N VAL A 99 -22.19 24.38 2.60
CA VAL A 99 -22.46 25.77 2.98
C VAL A 99 -23.96 25.97 2.84
N ASP A 100 -24.67 26.14 3.96
CA ASP A 100 -26.09 26.46 3.93
C ASP A 100 -26.28 27.81 3.21
N PRO A 101 -26.99 27.85 2.07
CA PRO A 101 -27.22 29.08 1.32
C PRO A 101 -27.85 30.19 2.19
N ILE A 102 -28.68 29.81 3.17
CA ILE A 102 -29.40 30.75 4.03
C ILE A 102 -28.42 31.48 4.96
N LEU A 103 -27.49 30.75 5.58
CA LEU A 103 -26.48 31.35 6.45
C LEU A 103 -25.52 32.25 5.67
N PHE A 104 -25.20 31.89 4.42
CA PHE A 104 -24.42 32.74 3.52
C PHE A 104 -25.15 34.06 3.20
N TRP A 105 -26.45 34.01 2.90
CA TRP A 105 -27.25 35.20 2.66
C TRP A 105 -27.37 36.10 3.90
N ILE A 106 -27.57 35.54 5.09
CA ILE A 106 -27.64 36.30 6.34
C ILE A 106 -26.32 37.04 6.58
N TRP A 107 -25.18 36.35 6.44
CA TRP A 107 -23.86 36.95 6.60
C TRP A 107 -23.60 38.04 5.54
N LEU A 108 -23.98 37.80 4.28
CA LEU A 108 -23.84 38.78 3.20
C LEU A 108 -24.66 40.05 3.46
N VAL A 109 -25.89 39.93 3.93
CA VAL A 109 -26.74 41.08 4.28
C VAL A 109 -26.15 41.86 5.45
N GLN A 110 -25.65 41.19 6.48
CA GLN A 110 -24.98 41.87 7.61
C GLN A 110 -23.71 42.61 7.16
N PHE A 111 -22.92 42.02 6.26
CA PHE A 111 -21.68 42.62 5.75
C PHE A 111 -21.97 43.86 4.88
N ILE A 112 -22.98 43.79 4.01
CA ILE A 112 -23.41 44.93 3.19
C ILE A 112 -23.98 46.04 4.07
N ALA A 113 -24.79 45.71 5.08
CA ALA A 113 -25.35 46.69 6.00
C ALA A 113 -24.28 47.40 6.86
N ALA A 114 -23.25 46.66 7.30
CA ALA A 114 -22.14 47.23 8.06
C ALA A 114 -21.23 48.14 7.19
N GLY A 115 -21.11 47.86 5.90
CA GLY A 115 -20.36 48.70 4.95
C GLY A 115 -21.04 50.03 4.59
N PHE A 116 -22.35 50.17 4.84
CA PHE A 116 -23.12 51.36 4.48
C PHE A 116 -23.25 52.41 5.60
N CYS A 117 -22.69 52.17 6.79
CA CYS A 117 -22.70 53.14 7.90
C CYS A 117 -21.44 54.04 7.97
N GLY A 118 -20.53 53.95 7.00
CA GLY A 118 -19.24 54.66 7.02
C GLY A 118 -19.06 55.69 5.91
N GLY A 119 -20.00 56.63 5.73
CA GLY A 119 -19.76 57.76 4.83
C GLY A 119 -20.99 58.61 4.54
N PHE A 120 -21.12 59.73 5.27
CA PHE A 120 -21.50 61.07 4.81
C PHE A 120 -21.83 61.89 6.06
N SER A 121 -20.78 62.44 6.67
CA SER A 121 -20.82 63.60 7.57
C SER A 121 -20.10 64.74 6.88
#